data_AF-A0A1V4L1N5-F1
#
_entry.id   AF-A0A1V4L1N5-F1
#
_cell.length_a   1.000
_cell.length_b   1.000
_cell.length_c   1.000
_cell.angle_alpha   90.00
_cell.angle_beta   90.00
_cell.angle_gamma   90.00
#
_symmetry.space_group_name_H-M   'P 1'
#
loop_
_entity.id
_entity.type
_entity.pdbx_description
1 polymer ?
#
loop_
_entity_poly.entity_id
_entity_poly.type
_entity_poly.pdbx_seq_one_letter_code
_entity_poly.pdbx_strand_id
1 'polypeptide(L)'
;MGGSLWVSPWVNADLWVTVDLWVNAWVAPQGPQCERCRPLFVGVARDGGRCRSCRSFCHQNSAVCVTHTELQRAREQPQRFPLDPDKIPLWVPEGPSEADAVCVNCENNSVGPRCGGCRPGFFLLDGVCTR
;
A
#
# COMPACT_ATOMS: atom_id res chain seq x y z
N MET A 1 -49.01 -1.68 33.05
CA MET A 1 -49.45 -0.37 32.52
C MET A 1 -48.48 0.65 33.07
N GLY A 2 -47.61 1.35 32.35
CA GLY A 2 -47.42 1.59 30.92
C GLY A 2 -46.81 2.98 30.80
N GLY A 3 -45.71 3.12 30.03
CA GLY A 3 -45.14 4.40 29.56
C GLY A 3 -44.44 5.26 30.63
N SER A 4 -43.36 5.98 30.37
CA SER A 4 -42.79 6.38 29.08
C SER A 4 -41.30 6.70 29.28
N LEU A 5 -40.43 6.00 28.55
CA LEU A 5 -39.08 6.50 28.26
C LEU A 5 -39.24 7.75 27.39
N TRP A 6 -38.64 8.85 27.82
CA TRP A 6 -38.41 10.00 26.95
C TRP A 6 -37.33 9.61 25.95
N VAL A 7 -37.74 9.29 24.73
CA VAL A 7 -36.84 9.16 23.58
C VAL A 7 -36.62 10.58 23.05
N SER A 8 -35.48 11.18 23.39
CA SER A 8 -35.07 12.45 22.78
C SER A 8 -34.64 12.22 21.32
N PRO A 9 -35.06 13.08 20.37
CA PRO A 9 -34.89 12.87 18.94
C PRO A 9 -33.61 13.53 18.46
N TRP A 10 -32.47 12.87 18.66
CA TRP A 10 -31.25 13.20 17.93
C TRP A 10 -30.56 11.91 17.53
N VAL A 11 -31.10 11.29 16.47
CA VAL A 11 -30.28 10.48 15.56
C VAL A 11 -29.37 11.47 14.84
N ASN A 12 -28.30 11.91 15.53
CA ASN A 12 -27.20 12.56 14.85
C ASN A 12 -26.32 11.46 14.25
N ALA A 13 -26.58 11.19 12.97
CA ALA A 13 -25.49 10.95 12.04
C ALA A 13 -24.37 11.99 12.31
N ASP A 14 -23.11 11.60 12.13
CA ASP A 14 -21.91 12.42 12.39
C ASP A 14 -21.31 12.37 13.80
N LEU A 15 -21.00 11.17 14.30
CA LEU A 15 -19.96 11.02 15.34
C LEU A 15 -19.06 9.77 15.18
N TRP A 16 -18.78 9.33 13.94
CA TRP A 16 -17.82 8.25 13.66
C TRP A 16 -16.66 8.65 12.73
N VAL A 17 -16.50 9.93 12.38
CA VAL A 17 -15.58 10.33 11.28
C VAL A 17 -14.24 10.89 11.75
N THR A 18 -13.96 11.12 13.04
CA THR A 18 -12.79 11.97 13.40
C THR A 18 -11.78 11.45 14.42
N VAL A 19 -11.67 10.15 14.73
CA VAL A 19 -10.52 9.67 15.55
C VAL A 19 -9.88 8.33 15.15
N ASP A 20 -10.32 7.62 14.11
CA ASP A 20 -9.73 6.31 13.74
C ASP A 20 -9.24 6.19 12.27
N LEU A 21 -8.89 7.31 11.64
CA LEU A 21 -8.29 7.27 10.29
C LEU A 21 -6.76 7.08 10.29
N TRP A 22 -6.10 7.07 11.46
CA TRP A 22 -4.63 7.00 11.56
C TRP A 22 -4.08 5.82 12.39
N VAL A 23 -4.91 5.10 13.15
CA VAL A 23 -4.43 4.00 14.01
C VAL A 23 -4.37 2.65 13.27
N ASN A 24 -5.11 2.48 12.16
CA ASN A 24 -5.24 1.20 11.45
C ASN A 24 -4.53 1.11 10.09
N ALA A 25 -3.71 2.10 9.71
CA ALA A 25 -2.97 2.08 8.43
C ALA A 25 -1.81 1.04 8.37
N TRP A 26 -1.54 0.35 9.48
CA TRP A 26 -0.43 -0.62 9.62
C TRP A 26 -0.84 -2.08 9.45
N VAL A 27 -2.13 -2.36 9.20
CA VAL A 27 -2.65 -3.73 9.17
C VAL A 27 -3.36 -3.95 7.85
N ALA A 28 -2.58 -4.34 6.84
CA ALA A 28 -3.14 -4.90 5.61
C ALA A 28 -2.81 -6.40 5.43
N PRO A 29 -2.91 -7.27 6.45
CA PRO A 29 -2.98 -8.70 6.22
C PRO A 29 -4.33 -9.08 5.57
N GLN A 30 -4.32 -10.22 4.90
CA GLN A 30 -5.47 -10.84 4.26
C GLN A 30 -5.31 -12.36 4.27
N GLY A 31 -6.36 -13.04 3.85
CA GLY A 31 -6.45 -14.50 3.89
C GLY A 31 -7.16 -15.00 5.16
N PRO A 32 -7.55 -16.29 5.17
CA PRO A 32 -8.35 -16.88 6.25
C PRO A 32 -7.64 -16.87 7.62
N GLN A 33 -6.31 -16.77 7.64
CA GLN A 33 -5.49 -16.73 8.83
C GLN A 33 -4.64 -15.45 8.89
N CYS A 34 -5.05 -14.39 8.18
CA CYS A 34 -4.31 -13.13 8.10
C CYS A 34 -2.85 -13.32 7.68
N GLU A 35 -2.61 -14.28 6.79
CA GLU A 35 -1.29 -14.86 6.62
C GLU A 35 -0.49 -14.27 5.44
N ARG A 36 -1.12 -13.38 4.67
CA ARG A 36 -0.60 -12.76 3.44
C ARG A 36 -0.84 -11.25 3.49
N CYS A 37 -0.05 -10.46 2.79
CA CYS A 37 -0.30 -9.02 2.69
C CYS A 37 -1.30 -8.71 1.57
N ARG A 38 -2.09 -7.64 1.72
CA ARG A 38 -2.93 -7.12 0.66
C ARG A 38 -2.09 -6.57 -0.49
N PRO A 39 -2.63 -6.50 -1.71
CA PRO A 39 -1.99 -5.77 -2.80
C PRO A 39 -1.58 -4.37 -2.34
N LEU A 40 -0.45 -3.88 -2.85
CA LEU A 40 0.19 -2.62 -2.43
C LEU A 40 0.83 -2.61 -1.03
N PHE A 41 0.96 -3.78 -0.39
CA PHE A 41 1.73 -3.94 0.85
C PHE A 41 2.77 -5.04 0.68
N VAL A 42 3.94 -4.87 1.30
CA VAL A 42 5.08 -5.77 1.22
C VAL A 42 5.31 -6.45 2.56
N GLY A 43 5.58 -7.75 2.52
CA GLY A 43 6.05 -8.51 3.68
C GLY A 43 5.33 -9.84 3.85
N VAL A 44 5.40 -10.36 5.07
CA VAL A 44 4.66 -11.54 5.52
C VAL A 44 3.96 -11.19 6.83
N ALA A 45 2.74 -11.67 7.02
CA ALA A 45 1.94 -11.36 8.21
C ALA A 45 1.95 -12.48 9.27
N ARG A 46 2.54 -13.64 8.96
CA ARG A 46 2.70 -14.76 9.90
C ARG A 46 3.79 -14.48 10.93
N ASP A 47 3.70 -15.17 12.07
CA ASP A 47 4.77 -15.26 13.08
C ASP A 47 5.28 -13.89 13.59
N GLY A 48 4.38 -12.91 13.73
CA GLY A 48 4.73 -11.55 14.15
C GLY A 48 5.34 -10.67 13.03
N GLY A 49 5.30 -11.15 11.79
CA GLY A 49 5.62 -10.35 10.60
C GLY A 49 4.61 -9.21 10.38
N ARG A 50 5.01 -8.24 9.55
CA ARG A 50 4.20 -7.05 9.26
C ARG A 50 4.10 -6.76 7.77
N CYS A 51 2.98 -6.16 7.38
CA CYS A 51 2.74 -5.65 6.04
C CYS A 51 3.07 -4.16 5.99
N ARG A 52 4.07 -3.78 5.20
CA ARG A 52 4.49 -2.38 5.01
C ARG A 52 3.96 -1.86 3.68
N SER A 53 3.36 -0.67 3.65
CA SER A 53 2.86 -0.10 2.39
C SER A 53 3.97 0.06 1.34
N CYS A 54 3.64 -0.04 0.04
CA CYS A 54 4.61 0.23 -1.02
C CYS A 54 5.25 1.61 -0.88
N ARG A 55 4.49 2.66 -0.51
CA ARG A 55 5.07 4.00 -0.26
C ARG A 55 6.18 3.98 0.79
N SER A 56 5.99 3.23 1.87
CA SER A 56 7.02 3.12 2.90
C SER A 56 8.20 2.26 2.43
N PHE A 57 7.92 1.14 1.74
CA PHE A 57 8.92 0.23 1.21
C PHE A 57 9.80 0.87 0.11
N CYS A 58 9.20 1.69 -0.74
CA CYS A 58 9.80 2.34 -1.90
C CYS A 58 10.33 3.76 -1.59
N HIS A 59 10.66 4.06 -0.33
CA HIS A 59 11.22 5.35 0.11
C HIS A 59 10.40 6.57 -0.33
N GLN A 60 9.07 6.44 -0.34
CA GLN A 60 8.11 7.47 -0.74
C GLN A 60 8.20 7.87 -2.22
N ASN A 61 8.99 7.13 -3.01
CA ASN A 61 9.22 7.37 -4.43
C ASN A 61 8.40 6.42 -5.32
N SER A 62 7.51 5.61 -4.75
CA SER A 62 6.52 4.87 -5.52
C SER A 62 5.36 4.44 -4.64
N ALA A 63 4.14 4.52 -5.17
CA ALA A 63 2.94 4.01 -4.53
C ALA A 63 2.63 2.54 -4.87
N VAL A 64 3.33 1.96 -5.84
CA VAL A 64 3.03 0.64 -6.39
C VAL A 64 4.26 -0.25 -6.35
N CYS A 65 4.06 -1.47 -5.86
CA CYS A 65 5.06 -2.50 -5.82
C CYS A 65 4.38 -3.85 -6.06
N VAL A 66 5.05 -4.69 -6.85
CA VAL A 66 4.58 -5.99 -7.32
C VAL A 66 5.75 -6.97 -7.32
N THR A 67 5.49 -8.25 -7.54
CA THR A 67 6.54 -9.25 -7.77
C THR A 67 7.26 -9.02 -9.10
N HIS A 68 8.46 -9.60 -9.26
CA HIS A 68 9.16 -9.53 -10.54
C HIS A 68 8.35 -10.16 -11.69
N THR A 69 7.64 -11.25 -11.41
CA THR A 69 6.79 -11.94 -12.39
C THR A 69 5.57 -11.10 -12.81
N GLU A 70 4.91 -10.43 -11.86
CA GLU A 70 3.78 -9.54 -12.16
C GLU A 70 4.21 -8.33 -12.98
N LEU A 71 5.38 -7.74 -12.64
CA LEU A 71 5.94 -6.65 -13.44
C LEU A 71 6.24 -7.08 -14.88
N GLN A 72 6.76 -8.29 -15.07
CA GLN A 72 6.99 -8.83 -16.41
C GLN A 72 5.67 -8.98 -17.18
N ARG A 73 4.62 -9.54 -16.57
CA ARG A 73 3.30 -9.65 -17.21
C ARG A 73 2.73 -8.28 -17.58
N ALA A 74 2.88 -7.29 -16.70
CA ALA A 74 2.46 -5.92 -16.96
C ALA A 74 3.21 -5.26 -18.10
N ARG A 75 4.51 -5.55 -18.27
CA ARG A 75 5.29 -5.08 -19.43
C ARG A 75 4.84 -5.73 -20.73
N GLU A 76 4.53 -7.03 -20.70
CA GLU A 76 4.09 -7.78 -21.87
C GLU A 76 2.65 -7.42 -22.30
N GLN A 77 1.74 -7.20 -21.33
CA GLN A 77 0.33 -6.91 -21.58
C GLN A 77 -0.20 -5.75 -20.72
N PRO A 78 0.21 -4.49 -21.00
CA PRO A 78 -0.12 -3.33 -20.15
C PRO A 78 -1.62 -3.07 -19.99
N GLN A 79 -2.43 -3.39 -21.02
CA GLN A 79 -3.88 -3.19 -20.98
C GLN A 79 -4.60 -4.19 -20.07
N ARG A 80 -4.02 -5.38 -19.89
CA ARG A 80 -4.61 -6.45 -19.08
C ARG A 80 -4.12 -6.41 -17.63
N PHE A 81 -2.89 -5.97 -17.42
CA PHE A 81 -2.26 -5.87 -16.09
C PHE A 81 -1.77 -4.44 -15.85
N PRO A 82 -2.71 -3.48 -15.73
CA PRO A 82 -2.37 -2.08 -15.54
C PRO A 82 -1.69 -1.84 -14.19
N LEU A 83 -0.64 -1.02 -14.18
CA LEU A 83 0.13 -0.66 -12.98
C LEU A 83 -0.41 0.59 -12.26
N ASP A 84 -1.62 1.05 -12.60
CA ASP A 84 -2.30 2.12 -11.88
C ASP A 84 -2.64 1.64 -10.46
N PRO A 85 -2.34 2.41 -9.39
CA PRO A 85 -2.55 1.99 -8.01
C PRO A 85 -3.96 1.45 -7.74
N ASP A 86 -4.99 2.12 -8.25
CA ASP A 86 -6.40 1.74 -8.02
C ASP A 86 -6.80 0.46 -8.75
N LYS A 87 -6.05 0.06 -9.78
CA LYS A 87 -6.32 -1.14 -10.56
C LYS A 87 -5.51 -2.35 -10.12
N ILE A 88 -4.42 -2.16 -9.37
CA ILE A 88 -3.59 -3.25 -8.85
C ILE A 88 -4.41 -4.31 -8.09
N PRO A 89 -5.31 -3.94 -7.15
CA PRO A 89 -6.08 -4.94 -6.40
C PRO A 89 -7.04 -5.78 -7.27
N LEU A 90 -7.30 -5.39 -8.51
CA LEU A 90 -8.19 -6.11 -9.42
C LEU A 90 -7.55 -7.36 -10.03
N TRP A 91 -6.22 -7.42 -10.08
CA TRP A 91 -5.50 -8.51 -10.77
C TRP A 91 -4.30 -9.05 -10.00
N VAL A 92 -3.76 -8.30 -9.03
CA VAL A 92 -2.76 -8.78 -8.08
C VAL A 92 -3.48 -9.43 -6.89
N PRO A 93 -3.29 -10.73 -6.64
CA PRO A 93 -4.03 -11.42 -5.59
C PRO A 93 -3.54 -11.07 -4.18
N GLU A 94 -2.26 -10.72 -4.02
CA GLU A 94 -1.63 -10.42 -2.75
C GLU A 94 -0.38 -9.56 -2.91
N GLY A 95 0.03 -8.95 -1.82
CA GLY A 95 1.25 -8.18 -1.75
C GLY A 95 2.51 -9.05 -1.80
N PRO A 96 3.60 -8.57 -2.43
CA PRO A 96 4.85 -9.33 -2.53
C PRO A 96 5.58 -9.46 -1.18
N SER A 97 6.48 -10.45 -1.07
CA SER A 97 7.43 -10.50 0.04
C SER A 97 8.52 -9.42 -0.10
N GLU A 98 9.23 -9.07 0.98
CA GLU A 98 10.32 -8.09 0.90
C GLU A 98 11.46 -8.49 -0.06
N ALA A 99 11.64 -9.80 -0.28
CA ALA A 99 12.69 -10.34 -1.14
C ALA A 99 12.34 -10.23 -2.64
N ASP A 100 11.06 -10.24 -3.00
CA ASP A 100 10.59 -10.25 -4.40
C ASP A 100 9.87 -8.94 -4.81
N ALA A 101 9.65 -8.04 -3.86
CA ALA A 101 9.01 -6.75 -4.13
C ALA A 101 9.88 -5.85 -5.01
N VAL A 102 9.32 -5.43 -6.15
CA VAL A 102 9.88 -4.44 -7.06
C VAL A 102 8.96 -3.23 -7.12
N CYS A 103 9.50 -2.06 -6.85
CA CYS A 103 8.81 -0.78 -6.97
C CYS A 103 8.69 -0.40 -8.45
N VAL A 104 7.51 0.07 -8.86
CA VAL A 104 7.25 0.49 -10.25
C VAL A 104 7.16 2.00 -10.35
N ASN A 105 7.53 2.57 -11.50
CA ASN A 105 7.44 4.00 -11.78
C ASN A 105 8.08 4.89 -10.69
N CYS A 106 9.37 4.67 -10.39
CA CYS A 106 10.09 5.47 -9.41
C CYS A 106 10.03 6.98 -9.72
N GLU A 107 9.59 7.75 -8.73
CA GLU A 107 9.44 9.20 -8.75
C GLU A 107 10.71 9.92 -8.23
N ASN A 108 10.69 11.25 -8.21
CA ASN A 108 11.74 12.09 -7.62
C ASN A 108 13.17 11.78 -8.10
N ASN A 109 13.34 11.46 -9.39
CA ASN A 109 14.63 11.09 -9.99
C ASN A 109 15.33 9.89 -9.33
N SER A 110 14.57 9.06 -8.62
CA SER A 110 15.08 7.83 -8.02
C SER A 110 15.05 6.66 -9.01
N VAL A 111 15.84 5.63 -8.71
CA VAL A 111 16.05 4.43 -9.52
C VAL A 111 16.32 3.20 -8.65
N GLY A 112 16.34 2.04 -9.31
CA GLY A 112 16.60 0.74 -8.69
C GLY A 112 15.33 0.05 -8.23
N PRO A 113 15.44 -1.21 -7.78
CA PRO A 113 14.29 -2.06 -7.46
C PRO A 113 13.45 -1.56 -6.28
N ARG A 114 14.03 -0.68 -5.44
CA ARG A 114 13.35 -0.06 -4.29
C ARG A 114 13.24 1.46 -4.38
N CYS A 115 13.55 2.05 -5.54
CA CYS A 115 13.57 3.52 -5.71
C CYS A 115 14.45 4.26 -4.66
N GLY A 116 15.55 3.63 -4.25
CA GLY A 116 16.47 4.17 -3.23
C GLY A 116 17.78 4.73 -3.78
N GLY A 117 18.09 4.48 -5.06
CA GLY A 117 19.22 5.09 -5.74
C GLY A 117 18.82 6.35 -6.49
N CYS A 118 19.76 7.24 -6.79
CA CYS A 118 19.52 8.43 -7.61
C CYS A 118 20.01 8.22 -9.04
N ARG A 119 19.32 8.84 -10.01
CA ARG A 119 19.80 8.90 -11.40
C ARG A 119 21.19 9.57 -11.46
N PRO A 120 22.03 9.22 -12.44
CA PRO A 120 23.31 9.88 -12.64
C PRO A 120 23.14 11.41 -12.73
N GLY A 121 23.96 12.14 -11.96
CA GLY A 121 23.88 13.60 -11.85
C GLY A 121 22.89 14.11 -10.79
N PHE A 122 22.24 13.23 -10.03
CA PHE A 122 21.45 13.57 -8.85
C PHE A 122 22.05 12.94 -7.60
N PHE A 123 21.87 13.60 -6.45
CA PHE A 123 22.38 13.21 -5.15
C PHE A 123 21.24 13.15 -4.13
N LEU A 124 21.34 12.23 -3.17
CA LEU A 124 20.34 12.07 -2.12
C LEU A 124 20.52 13.18 -1.08
N LEU A 125 19.52 14.07 -0.98
CA LEU A 125 19.45 15.14 0.01
C LEU A 125 18.06 15.06 0.67
N ASP A 126 18.02 14.90 2.00
CA ASP A 126 16.79 14.78 2.79
C ASP A 126 15.79 13.73 2.26
N GLY A 127 16.31 12.60 1.75
CA GLY A 127 15.50 11.50 1.23
C GLY A 127 14.98 11.69 -0.21
N VAL A 128 15.34 12.79 -0.87
CA VAL A 128 14.93 13.11 -2.24
C VAL A 128 16.16 13.26 -3.14
N CYS A 129 16.12 12.73 -4.36
CA CYS A 129 17.22 12.90 -5.31
C CYS A 129 17.15 14.29 -5.96
N THR A 130 18.14 15.13 -5.64
CA THR A 130 18.25 16.54 -6.07
C THR A 130 19.50 16.73 -6.92
N ARG A 131 19.50 17.72 -7.81
CA ARG A 131 20.61 18.02 -8.74
C ARG A 131 21.53 19.09 -8.17
#